data_AF-A0A9E3W473-F1
#
_entry.id   AF-A0A9E3W473-F1
#
_cell.length_a   1.000
_cell.length_b   1.000
_cell.length_c   1.000
_cell.angle_alpha   90.00
_cell.angle_beta   90.00
_cell.angle_gamma   90.00
#
_symmetry.space_group_name_H-M   'P 1'
#
loop_
_entity.id
_entity.type
_entity.pdbx_description
1 polymer ?
#
loop_
_entity_poly.entity_id
_entity_poly.type
_entity_poly.pdbx_seq_one_letter_code
_entity_poly.pdbx_strand_id
1 'polypeptide(L)' 'MIILLSIIEFGCGSLMFSYWIGRMVGKRLEEIRDGNPGAFNLGHAAGFKMGVIFE' A
#
# COMPACT_ATOMS: atom_id res chain seq x y z
N MET A 1 -6.98 -11.39 -25.37
CA MET A 1 -6.63 -11.96 -24.05
C MET A 1 -5.58 -11.13 -23.33
N ILE A 2 -4.41 -10.88 -23.93
CA ILE A 2 -3.31 -10.12 -23.29
C ILE A 2 -3.73 -8.71 -22.86
N ILE A 3 -4.42 -7.94 -23.71
CA ILE A 3 -4.86 -6.57 -23.37
C ILE A 3 -5.75 -6.54 -22.12
N LEU A 4 -6.69 -7.48 -22.01
CA LEU A 4 -7.58 -7.57 -20.85
C LEU A 4 -6.80 -7.89 -19.58
N LEU A 5 -5.85 -8.84 -19.65
CA LEU A 5 -4.98 -9.18 -18.52
C LEU A 5 -4.10 -7.99 -18.11
N SER A 6 -3.52 -7.26 -19.06
CA SER A 6 -2.71 -6.07 -18.77
C SER A 6 -3.53 -4.98 -18.08
N ILE A 7 -4.79 -4.77 -18.49
CA ILE A 7 -5.68 -3.81 -17.81
C ILE A 7 -5.98 -4.25 -16.38
N ILE A 8 -6.23 -5.54 -16.17
CA ILE A 8 -6.51 -6.09 -14.83
C ILE A 8 -5.27 -5.99 -13.93
N GLU A 9 -4.10 -6.41 -14.41
CA GLU A 9 -2.84 -6.30 -13.67
C GLU A 9 -2.49 -4.85 -13.35
N PHE A 10 -2.62 -3.95 -14.33
CA PHE A 10 -2.40 -2.53 -14.10
C PHE A 10 -3.38 -1.96 -13.08
N GLY A 11 -4.65 -2.32 -13.17
CA GLY A 11 -5.68 -1.91 -12.22
C GLY A 11 -5.38 -2.40 -10.80
N CYS A 12 -5.02 -3.68 -10.66
CA CYS A 12 -4.63 -4.26 -9.37
C CYS A 12 -3.36 -3.63 -8.80
N GLY A 13 -2.32 -3.41 -9.62
CA GLY A 13 -1.07 -2.79 -9.19
C GLY A 13 -1.19 -1.30 -8.86
N SER A 14 -2.17 -0.61 -9.45
CA SER A 14 -2.48 0.80 -9.14
C SER A 14 -3.16 0.97 -7.78
N LEU A 15 -3.66 -0.12 -7.17
CA LEU A 15 -4.21 -0.11 -5.82
C LEU A 15 -3.06 -0.23 -4.81
N MET A 16 -2.57 0.89 -4.30
CA MET A 16 -1.62 0.91 -3.17
C MET A 16 -2.30 0.39 -1.89
N PHE A 17 -2.33 -0.93 -1.67
CA PHE A 17 -2.99 -1.53 -0.51
C PHE A 17 -2.47 -0.98 0.82
N SER A 18 -1.16 -0.73 0.92
CA SER A 18 -0.54 -0.13 2.09
C SER A 18 -1.14 1.22 2.48
N TYR A 19 -1.46 2.08 1.50
CA TYR A 19 -2.17 3.34 1.71
C TYR A 19 -3.54 3.13 2.36
N TRP A 20 -4.36 2.28 1.76
CA TRP A 20 -5.74 2.04 2.21
C TRP A 20 -5.79 1.43 3.59
N ILE A 21 -4.87 0.50 3.88
CA ILE A 21 -4.73 -0.10 5.20
C ILE A 21 -4.31 0.95 6.23
N GLY A 22 -3.30 1.78 5.92
CA GLY A 22 -2.92 2.92 6.76
C GLY A 22 -4.14 3.77 7.11
N ARG A 23 -4.94 4.17 6.11
CA ARG A 23 -6.17 4.94 6.30
C ARG A 23 -7.19 4.21 7.18
N MET A 24 -7.41 2.92 6.99
CA MET A 24 -8.34 2.10 7.81
C MET A 24 -7.90 2.00 9.27
N VAL A 25 -6.59 1.98 9.55
CA VAL A 25 -6.06 1.96 10.92
C VAL A 25 -5.82 3.36 11.50
N GLY A 26 -6.31 4.42 10.83
CA GLY A 26 -6.20 5.80 11.30
C GLY A 26 -4.78 6.39 11.19
N LYS A 27 -3.92 5.83 10.34
CA LYS A 27 -2.56 6.30 10.08
C LYS A 27 -2.47 6.94 8.70
N ARG A 28 -2.00 8.19 8.64
CA ARG A 28 -1.68 8.89 7.39
C ARG A 28 -0.23 8.61 7.05
N LEU A 29 0.01 7.75 6.05
CA LEU A 29 1.38 7.36 5.67
C LEU A 29 2.13 8.50 5.00
N GLU A 30 1.40 9.47 4.44
CA GLU A 30 1.94 10.68 3.81
C GLU A 30 2.63 11.60 4.83
N GLU A 31 2.29 11.48 6.11
CA GLU A 31 2.87 12.25 7.21
C GLU A 31 4.05 11.51 7.89
N ILE A 32 4.39 10.30 7.40
CA ILE A 32 5.40 9.44 7.99
C ILE A 32 6.64 9.42 7.12
N ARG A 33 7.77 9.84 7.69
CA ARG A 33 9.11 9.77 7.10
C ARG A 33 9.18 10.47 5.73
N ASP A 34 9.30 9.69 4.65
CA ASP A 34 9.40 10.19 3.28
C ASP A 34 8.02 10.39 2.62
N GLY A 35 6.94 10.08 3.32
CA GLY A 35 5.56 10.23 2.86
C GLY A 35 5.12 9.18 1.84
N ASN A 36 5.97 8.18 1.53
CA ASN A 36 5.62 7.11 0.61
C ASN A 36 4.59 6.18 1.24
N PRO A 37 3.39 5.97 0.66
CA PRO A 37 2.37 5.10 1.23
C PRO A 37 2.62 3.60 0.96
N GLY A 38 3.88 3.19 0.96
CA GLY A 38 4.31 1.81 0.79
C GLY A 38 4.39 1.02 2.09
N ALA A 39 4.66 -0.27 1.96
CA ALA A 39 4.75 -1.24 3.05
C ALA A 39 5.73 -0.86 4.15
N PHE A 40 6.85 -0.25 3.80
CA PHE A 40 7.85 0.16 4.78
C PHE A 40 7.30 1.20 5.77
N ASN A 41 6.59 2.22 5.27
CA ASN A 41 5.96 3.22 6.12
C ASN A 41 4.73 2.67 6.82
N LEU A 42 3.96 1.79 6.18
CA LEU A 42 2.88 1.07 6.87
C LEU A 42 3.42 0.24 8.04
N GLY A 43 4.53 -0.45 7.84
CA GLY A 43 5.21 -1.22 8.89
C GLY A 43 5.70 -0.33 10.04
N HIS A 44 6.15 0.88 9.73
CA HIS A 44 6.53 1.86 10.74
C HIS A 44 5.31 2.46 11.48
N ALA A 45 4.20 2.66 10.78
CA ALA A 45 2.99 3.30 11.30
C ALA A 45 2.08 2.36 12.09
N ALA A 46 1.97 1.11 11.63
CA ALA A 46 0.98 0.13 12.05
C ALA A 46 1.60 -1.21 12.48
N GLY A 47 2.94 -1.29 12.53
CA GLY A 47 3.70 -2.43 13.02
C GLY A 47 4.26 -3.32 11.90
N PHE A 48 5.42 -3.95 12.15
CA PHE A 48 6.20 -4.70 11.16
C PHE A 48 5.39 -5.76 10.40
N LYS A 49 4.47 -6.47 11.08
CA LYS A 49 3.58 -7.45 10.44
C LYS A 49 2.73 -6.84 9.32
N MET A 50 2.23 -5.61 9.51
CA MET A 50 1.43 -4.91 8.50
C MET A 50 2.28 -4.49 7.31
N GLY A 51 3.55 -4.14 7.54
CA GLY A 51 4.48 -3.89 6.44
C GLY A 51 4.69 -5.14 5.59
N VAL A 52 5.02 -6.28 6.21
CA VAL A 52 5.32 -7.52 5.46
C VAL A 52 4.11 -8.09 4.70
N ILE A 53 2.89 -7.96 5.23
CA ILE A 53 1.68 -8.50 4.57
C ILE A 53 1.30 -7.67 3.34
N PHE A 54 1.58 -6.38 3.35
CA PHE A 54 1.15 -5.43 2.32
C PHE A 54 2.34 -4.83 1.56
N GLU A 55 3.49 -5.51 1.59
CA GLU A 55 4.63 -5.34 0.67
C GLU A 55 4.27 -5.69 -0.76
#